data_AF-A0AAD9Q9S7-F1
#
_entry.id   AF-A0AAD9Q9S7-F1
#
_cell.length_a   1.000
_cell.length_b   1.000
_cell.length_c   1.000
_cell.angle_alpha   90.00
_cell.angle_beta   90.00
_cell.angle_gamma   90.00
#
_symmetry.space_group_name_H-M   'P 1'
#
loop_
_entity.id
_entity.type
_entity.pdbx_description
1 polymer ?
#
loop_
_entity_poly.entity_id
_entity_poly.type
_entity_poly.pdbx_seq_one_letter_code
_entity_poly.pdbx_strand_id
1 'polypeptide(L)'
;MTSAEALTSLQWVPLHARRFGHRCCLVHDAIKGKIPEHFDVFKSTMSQQHGYNTRNAYMLVISKPRIECGKNKTYYKALTDWALLPTELKKLMPKRIFKYKLKQFLLHQF
;
A
#
# COMPACT_ATOMS: atom_id res chain seq x y z
N MET A 1 33.56 4.98 -0.91
CA MET A 1 32.16 4.76 -1.32
C MET A 1 31.41 4.12 -0.17
N THR A 2 30.47 4.87 0.41
CA THR A 2 29.53 4.33 1.40
C THR A 2 28.44 3.51 0.73
N SER A 3 27.75 2.66 1.50
CA SER A 3 26.62 1.88 0.98
C SER A 3 25.48 2.76 0.44
N ALA A 4 25.29 3.95 1.00
CA ALA A 4 24.32 4.93 0.52
C ALA A 4 24.73 5.52 -0.84
N GLU A 5 25.99 5.91 -1.00
CA GLU A 5 26.52 6.43 -2.28
C GLU A 5 26.41 5.40 -3.40
N ALA A 6 26.64 4.12 -3.10
CA ALA A 6 26.49 3.02 -4.06
C ALA A 6 25.02 2.81 -4.47
N LEU A 7 24.06 2.97 -3.55
CA LEU A 7 22.64 2.87 -3.87
C LEU A 7 22.20 4.02 -4.77
N THR A 8 22.64 5.24 -4.50
CA THR A 8 22.33 6.41 -5.33
C THR A 8 22.91 6.28 -6.73
N SER A 9 24.16 5.84 -6.86
CA SER A 9 24.80 5.66 -8.17
C SER A 9 24.12 4.57 -9.02
N LEU A 10 23.59 3.52 -8.38
CA LEU A 10 22.85 2.45 -9.04
C LEU A 10 21.35 2.77 -9.26
N GLN A 11 20.87 3.94 -8.80
CA GLN A 11 19.45 4.28 -8.74
C GLN A 11 18.61 3.20 -8.01
N TRP A 12 19.18 2.66 -6.93
CA TRP A 12 18.56 1.63 -6.12
C TRP A 12 17.94 2.24 -4.87
N VAL A 13 16.66 1.95 -4.68
CA VAL A 13 15.91 2.38 -3.51
C VAL A 13 16.40 1.64 -2.25
N PRO A 14 16.69 2.33 -1.13
CA PRO A 14 17.13 1.69 0.10
C PRO A 14 16.10 0.70 0.65
N LEU A 15 16.54 -0.26 1.48
CA LEU A 15 15.70 -1.37 1.94
C LEU A 15 14.41 -0.90 2.65
N HIS A 16 14.50 0.15 3.48
CA HIS A 16 13.35 0.67 4.21
C HIS A 16 12.28 1.25 3.27
N ALA A 17 12.70 1.97 2.23
CA ALA A 17 11.83 2.53 1.19
C ALA A 17 11.24 1.44 0.29
N ARG A 18 11.99 0.37 -0.01
CA ARG A 18 11.44 -0.83 -0.67
C ARG A 18 10.35 -1.50 0.16
N ARG A 19 10.56 -1.65 1.48
CA ARG A 19 9.56 -2.20 2.41
C ARG A 19 8.30 -1.33 2.45
N PHE A 20 8.46 0.00 2.46
CA PHE A 20 7.34 0.95 2.35
C PHE A 20 6.56 0.74 1.04
N GLY A 21 7.26 0.68 -0.09
CA GLY A 21 6.64 0.47 -1.40
C GLY A 21 5.88 -0.85 -1.50
N HIS A 22 6.42 -1.92 -0.89
CA HIS A 22 5.75 -3.22 -0.87
C HIS A 22 4.44 -3.18 -0.07
N ARG A 23 4.44 -2.53 1.11
CA ARG A 23 3.24 -2.33 1.91
C ARG A 23 2.18 -1.50 1.17
N CYS A 24 2.60 -0.45 0.46
CA CYS A 24 1.70 0.33 -0.38
C CYS A 24 1.10 -0.47 -1.53
N CYS A 25 1.87 -1.34 -2.18
CA CYS A 25 1.36 -2.25 -3.22
C CYS A 25 0.32 -3.22 -2.66
N LEU A 26 0.51 -3.73 -1.43
CA LEU A 26 -0.45 -4.61 -0.78
C LEU A 26 -1.79 -3.91 -0.56
N VAL A 27 -1.78 -2.64 -0.12
CA VAL A 27 -3.00 -1.84 0.02
C VAL A 27 -3.64 -1.54 -1.34
N HIS A 28 -2.85 -1.23 -2.38
CA HIS A 28 -3.36 -1.03 -3.74
C HIS A 28 -4.05 -2.28 -4.30
N ASP A 29 -3.44 -3.44 -4.12
CA ASP A 29 -4.02 -4.72 -4.49
C ASP A 29 -5.32 -5.01 -3.71
N ALA A 30 -5.35 -4.63 -2.44
CA ALA A 30 -6.56 -4.69 -1.61
C ALA A 30 -7.71 -3.83 -2.11
N ILE A 31 -7.42 -2.58 -2.48
CA ILE A 31 -8.41 -1.67 -3.10
C ILE A 31 -9.02 -2.25 -4.37
N LYS A 32 -8.21 -2.98 -5.13
CA LYS A 32 -8.66 -3.58 -6.40
C LYS A 32 -9.30 -4.95 -6.25
N GLY A 33 -9.47 -5.44 -5.02
CA GLY A 33 -9.96 -6.80 -4.75
C GLY A 33 -9.01 -7.90 -5.23
N LYS A 34 -7.77 -7.55 -5.62
CA LYS A 34 -6.72 -8.47 -6.10
C LYS A 34 -5.83 -8.94 -4.95
N ILE A 35 -6.48 -9.30 -3.85
CA ILE A 35 -5.83 -9.82 -2.67
C ILE A 35 -5.60 -11.33 -2.86
N PRO A 36 -4.42 -11.88 -2.49
CA PRO A 36 -4.21 -13.31 -2.46
C PRO A 36 -5.26 -14.02 -1.60
N GLU A 37 -5.67 -15.23 -1.98
CA GLU A 37 -6.77 -15.96 -1.33
C GLU A 37 -6.57 -16.22 0.17
N HIS A 38 -5.33 -16.37 0.64
CA HIS A 38 -5.03 -16.48 2.07
C HIS A 38 -5.32 -15.19 2.86
N PHE A 39 -5.54 -14.08 2.14
CA PHE A 39 -6.03 -12.82 2.65
C PHE A 39 -7.51 -12.57 2.23
N ASP A 40 -8.31 -13.60 1.91
CA ASP A 40 -9.75 -13.40 1.64
C ASP A 40 -10.53 -12.92 2.86
N VAL A 41 -10.05 -13.25 4.07
CA VAL A 41 -10.57 -12.73 5.34
C VAL A 41 -10.58 -11.20 5.38
N PHE A 42 -9.84 -10.53 4.49
CA PHE A 42 -9.65 -9.08 4.39
C PHE A 42 -10.55 -8.37 3.36
N LYS A 43 -11.32 -9.12 2.56
CA LYS A 43 -12.09 -8.60 1.40
C LYS A 43 -13.41 -7.89 1.74
N SER A 44 -13.71 -7.56 2.99
CA SER A 44 -14.93 -6.79 3.30
C SER A 44 -14.86 -5.42 2.62
N THR A 45 -15.78 -5.15 1.69
CA THR A 45 -15.89 -3.82 1.08
C THR A 45 -16.89 -3.00 1.88
N MET A 46 -16.69 -1.68 2.04
CA MET A 46 -17.60 -0.83 2.83
C MET A 46 -19.07 -0.86 2.33
N SER A 47 -19.26 -1.13 1.02
CA SER A 47 -20.56 -1.38 0.40
C SER A 47 -21.24 -2.68 0.83
N GLN A 48 -20.50 -3.63 1.39
CA GLN A 48 -21.06 -4.82 2.04
C GLN A 48 -21.41 -4.55 3.52
N GLN A 49 -20.88 -3.47 4.10
CA GLN A 49 -21.11 -3.09 5.49
C GLN A 49 -22.34 -2.18 5.63
N HIS A 50 -22.63 -1.37 4.62
CA HIS A 50 -23.84 -0.56 4.52
C HIS A 50 -24.46 -0.67 3.13
N GLY A 51 -25.79 -0.88 3.06
CA GLY A 51 -26.54 -1.07 1.80
C GLY A 51 -26.67 0.17 0.92
N TYR A 52 -25.91 1.25 1.16
CA TYR A 52 -25.94 2.48 0.39
C TYR A 52 -24.54 3.12 0.26
N ASN A 53 -24.28 3.77 -0.87
CA ASN A 53 -23.01 4.45 -1.14
C ASN A 53 -22.84 5.66 -0.22
N THR A 54 -21.85 5.61 0.67
CA THR A 54 -21.40 6.77 1.44
C THR A 54 -20.35 7.56 0.65
N ARG A 55 -20.30 8.89 0.85
CA ARG A 55 -19.36 9.84 0.20
C ARG A 55 -17.87 9.45 0.31
N ASN A 56 -17.52 8.47 1.13
CA ASN A 56 -16.17 7.92 1.34
C ASN A 56 -16.02 6.49 0.79
N ALA A 57 -16.70 6.11 -0.30
CA ALA A 57 -16.59 4.78 -0.90
C ALA A 57 -15.14 4.35 -1.27
N TYR A 58 -14.20 5.30 -1.35
CA TYR A 58 -12.76 5.04 -1.54
C TYR A 58 -12.02 4.71 -0.24
N MET A 59 -12.60 4.96 0.94
CA MET A 59 -12.05 4.49 2.21
C MET A 59 -12.33 3.00 2.34
N LEU A 60 -11.26 2.19 2.34
CA LEU A 60 -11.45 0.78 2.65
C LEU A 60 -11.69 0.60 4.14
N VAL A 61 -12.70 -0.20 4.45
CA VAL A 61 -12.73 -0.97 5.69
C VAL A 61 -12.20 -2.34 5.35
N ILE A 62 -10.88 -2.50 5.27
CA ILE A 62 -10.30 -3.84 5.22
C ILE A 62 -10.55 -4.51 6.59
N SER A 63 -11.12 -5.71 6.58
CA SER A 63 -11.41 -6.48 7.78
C SER A 63 -10.13 -6.78 8.59
N LYS A 64 -10.19 -6.63 9.92
CA LYS A 64 -9.01 -6.76 10.80
C LYS A 64 -8.46 -8.21 10.73
N PRO A 65 -7.12 -8.42 10.66
CA PRO A 65 -6.53 -9.77 10.70
C PRO A 65 -6.99 -10.60 11.92
N ARG A 66 -6.74 -11.91 11.98
CA ARG A 66 -7.07 -12.68 13.22
C ARG A 66 -6.01 -12.56 14.32
N ILE A 67 -4.75 -12.34 13.96
CA ILE A 67 -3.60 -12.37 14.89
C ILE A 67 -3.06 -10.96 15.14
N GLU A 68 -3.17 -10.48 16.38
CA GLU A 68 -2.83 -9.10 16.80
C GLU A 68 -1.41 -8.66 16.41
N CYS A 69 -0.43 -9.56 16.49
CA CYS A 69 0.96 -9.23 16.15
C CYS A 69 1.15 -8.96 14.65
N GLY A 70 0.46 -9.71 13.78
CA GLY A 70 0.45 -9.49 12.33
C GLY A 70 -0.35 -8.23 11.95
N LYS A 71 -1.39 -7.89 12.71
CA LYS A 71 -2.11 -6.61 12.56
C LYS A 71 -1.18 -5.43 12.77
N ASN A 72 -0.50 -5.43 13.90
CA ASN A 72 0.29 -4.28 14.35
C ASN A 72 1.53 -4.07 13.49
N LYS A 73 2.22 -5.15 13.13
CA LYS A 73 3.50 -5.04 12.41
C LYS A 73 3.33 -4.77 10.92
N THR A 74 2.28 -5.32 10.30
CA THR A 74 2.17 -5.33 8.84
C THR A 74 0.98 -4.52 8.37
N TYR A 75 -0.21 -4.76 8.93
CA TYR A 75 -1.45 -4.19 8.42
C TYR A 75 -1.62 -2.71 8.79
N TYR A 76 -1.53 -2.36 10.08
CA TYR A 76 -1.63 -0.96 10.49
C TYR A 76 -0.47 -0.13 9.92
N LYS A 77 0.76 -0.68 9.90
CA LYS A 77 1.90 -0.02 9.26
C LYS A 77 1.65 0.21 7.76
N ALA A 78 1.04 -0.73 7.06
CA ALA A 78 0.72 -0.57 5.63
C ALA A 78 -0.34 0.50 5.39
N LEU A 79 -1.37 0.58 6.23
CA LEU A 79 -2.37 1.66 6.16
C LEU A 79 -1.77 3.03 6.48
N THR A 80 -0.91 3.12 7.50
CA THR A 80 -0.18 4.37 7.81
C THR A 80 0.72 4.79 6.64
N ASP A 81 1.48 3.85 6.07
CA ASP A 81 2.34 4.14 4.92
C ASP A 81 1.53 4.55 3.69
N TRP A 82 0.40 3.89 3.45
CA TRP A 82 -0.54 4.29 2.41
C TRP A 82 -1.07 5.70 2.64
N ALA A 83 -1.40 6.06 3.88
CA ALA A 83 -1.87 7.40 4.22
C ALA A 83 -0.81 8.49 3.94
N LEU A 84 0.48 8.15 4.02
CA LEU A 84 1.58 9.07 3.69
C LEU A 84 1.79 9.27 2.18
N LEU A 85 1.15 8.47 1.32
CA LEU A 85 1.26 8.67 -0.11
C LEU A 85 0.56 9.96 -0.57
N PRO A 86 1.15 10.67 -1.57
CA PRO A 86 0.46 11.73 -2.30
C PRO A 86 -0.91 11.29 -2.82
N THR A 87 -1.87 12.20 -2.80
CA THR A 87 -3.26 11.94 -3.22
C THR A 87 -3.32 11.47 -4.69
N GLU A 88 -2.40 11.94 -5.53
CA GLU A 88 -2.23 11.57 -6.92
C GLU A 88 -1.91 10.08 -7.10
N LEU A 89 -1.14 9.50 -6.17
CA LEU A 89 -0.78 8.08 -6.16
C LEU A 89 -1.90 7.20 -5.61
N LYS A 90 -2.80 7.77 -4.82
CA LYS A 90 -3.98 7.08 -4.27
C LYS A 90 -5.14 7.00 -5.27
N LYS A 91 -5.11 7.77 -6.36
CA LYS A 91 -6.13 7.71 -7.43
C LYS A 91 -6.18 6.31 -8.05
N LEU A 92 -7.38 5.90 -8.44
CA LEU A 92 -7.61 4.58 -9.03
C LEU A 92 -6.85 4.46 -10.35
N MET A 93 -5.77 3.66 -10.37
CA MET A 93 -4.93 3.49 -11.56
C MET A 93 -4.46 2.05 -11.74
N PRO A 94 -4.18 1.59 -12.98
CA PRO A 94 -3.60 0.27 -13.25
C PRO A 94 -2.34 -0.01 -12.42
N LYS A 95 -2.17 -1.25 -11.95
CA LYS A 95 -1.07 -1.66 -11.06
C LYS A 95 0.31 -1.35 -11.64
N ARG A 96 0.47 -1.51 -12.96
CA ARG A 96 1.72 -1.18 -13.66
C ARG A 96 2.06 0.31 -13.54
N ILE A 97 1.08 1.18 -13.75
CA ILE A 97 1.23 2.64 -13.64
C ILE A 97 1.50 3.02 -12.17
N PHE A 98 0.77 2.43 -11.23
CA PHE A 98 0.99 2.63 -9.80
C PHE A 98 2.42 2.28 -9.39
N LYS A 99 2.91 1.08 -9.75
CA LYS A 99 4.30 0.65 -9.43
C LYS A 99 5.35 1.58 -10.03
N TYR A 100 5.14 2.04 -11.26
CA TYR A 100 6.04 2.98 -11.90
C TYR A 100 6.12 4.31 -11.13
N LYS A 101 4.96 4.94 -10.87
CA LYS A 101 4.92 6.22 -10.15
C LYS A 101 5.40 6.08 -8.71
N LEU A 102 5.10 4.96 -8.05
CA LEU A 102 5.60 4.65 -6.71
C LEU A 102 7.14 4.52 -6.71
N LYS A 103 7.74 3.86 -7.70
CA LYS A 103 9.20 3.78 -7.82
C LYS A 103 9.81 5.19 -7.96
N GLN A 104 9.23 6.04 -8.81
CA GLN A 104 9.71 7.42 -8.97
C GLN A 104 9.61 8.20 -7.65
N PHE A 105 8.47 8.11 -6.96
CA PHE A 105 8.28 8.70 -5.64
C PHE A 105 9.35 8.23 -4.63
N LEU A 106 9.66 6.94 -4.61
CA LEU A 106 10.65 6.37 -3.69
C LEU A 106 12.10 6.74 -4.03
N LEU A 107 12.40 7.07 -5.29
CA LEU A 107 13.73 7.54 -5.69
C LEU A 107 13.94 9.03 -5.41
N HIS A 108 12.86 9.82 -5.37
CA HIS A 108 12.93 11.25 -5.11
C HIS A 108 12.86 11.60 -3.62
N GLN A 109 12.20 10.76 -2.81
CA GLN A 109 11.90 11.05 -1.41
C GLN A 109 12.78 10.30 -0.40
N PHE A 110 13.56 9.31 -0.86
CA PHE A 110 14.51 8.51 -0.08
C PHE A 110 15.84 8.37 -0.82
#